data_AF-A0A231REK6-F1
#
_entry.id   AF-A0A231REK6-F1
#
_cell.length_a   1.000
_cell.length_b   1.000
_cell.length_c   1.000
_cell.angle_alpha   90.00
_cell.angle_beta   90.00
_cell.angle_gamma   90.00
#
_symmetry.space_group_name_H-M   'P 1'
#
loop_
_entity.id
_entity.type
_entity.pdbx_description
1 polymer ?
#
loop_
_entity_poly.entity_id
_entity_poly.type
_entity_poly.pdbx_seq_one_letter_code
_entity_poly.pdbx_strand_id
1 'polypeptide(L)'
;MIMKQEPSHLAEIVSFFALHHGLTEREREIVYCLSKHGYSNKRLGNELGITEKTVKNHIAKIQEKTKASSTRELLSMVVGQFIVHYRTMADKAMKLAL
;
A
#
# COMPACT_ATOMS: atom_id res chain seq x y z
N MET A 1 0.66 -13.39 4.77
CA MET A 1 -0.14 -13.97 5.90
C MET A 1 -1.05 -12.94 6.58
N ILE A 2 -0.82 -11.62 6.42
CA ILE A 2 -1.55 -10.55 7.12
C ILE A 2 -2.89 -10.15 6.48
N MET A 3 -3.10 -10.42 5.19
CA MET A 3 -4.30 -10.01 4.44
C MET A 3 -5.47 -11.01 4.51
N LYS A 4 -5.48 -11.94 5.47
CA LYS A 4 -6.40 -13.10 5.44
C LYS A 4 -7.80 -12.89 6.06
N GLN A 5 -8.20 -11.68 6.46
CA GLN A 5 -9.58 -11.45 6.96
C GLN A 5 -10.17 -10.12 6.46
N GLU A 6 -11.35 -10.24 5.86
CA GLU A 6 -12.22 -9.23 5.21
C GLU A 6 -11.63 -8.45 4.01
N PRO A 7 -12.35 -8.35 2.86
CA PRO A 7 -11.95 -7.48 1.77
C PRO A 7 -12.06 -6.00 2.22
N SER A 8 -10.93 -5.45 2.67
CA SER A 8 -10.82 -4.00 2.89
C SER A 8 -10.55 -3.29 1.57
N HIS A 9 -11.26 -2.20 1.26
CA HIS A 9 -10.93 -1.34 0.09
C HIS A 9 -9.47 -0.90 0.10
N LEU A 10 -8.87 -0.73 1.28
CA LEU A 10 -7.43 -0.50 1.41
C LEU A 10 -6.58 -1.64 0.83
N ALA A 11 -6.95 -2.90 1.07
CA ALA A 11 -6.24 -4.04 0.50
C ALA A 11 -6.33 -4.06 -1.03
N GLU A 12 -7.49 -3.72 -1.60
CA GLU A 12 -7.69 -3.65 -3.05
C GLU A 12 -6.83 -2.54 -3.66
N ILE A 13 -6.85 -1.35 -3.06
CA ILE A 13 -6.09 -0.20 -3.53
C ILE A 13 -4.60 -0.45 -3.42
N VAL A 14 -4.12 -1.00 -2.29
CA VAL A 14 -2.71 -1.37 -2.13
C VAL A 14 -2.31 -2.48 -3.09
N SER A 15 -3.21 -3.41 -3.43
CA SER A 15 -2.94 -4.44 -4.44
C SER A 15 -2.80 -3.85 -5.84
N PHE A 16 -3.67 -2.91 -6.19
CA PHE A 16 -3.58 -2.18 -7.45
C PHE A 16 -2.32 -1.28 -7.51
N PHE A 17 -2.00 -0.58 -6.42
CA PHE A 17 -0.74 0.16 -6.25
C PHE A 17 0.47 -0.75 -6.49
N ALA A 18 0.49 -1.90 -5.82
CA ALA A 18 1.57 -2.86 -5.89
C ALA A 18 1.75 -3.40 -7.31
N LEU A 19 0.65 -3.75 -7.98
CA LEU A 19 0.69 -4.21 -9.37
C LEU A 19 1.23 -3.12 -10.31
N HIS A 20 0.75 -1.88 -10.17
CA HIS A 20 1.15 -0.75 -11.00
C HIS A 20 2.66 -0.44 -10.89
N HIS A 21 3.23 -0.60 -9.70
CA HIS A 21 4.64 -0.31 -9.42
C HIS A 21 5.56 -1.55 -9.40
N GLY A 22 5.06 -2.74 -9.75
CA GLY A 22 5.87 -3.97 -9.75
C GLY A 22 6.40 -4.36 -8.36
N LEU A 23 5.60 -4.13 -7.31
CA LEU A 23 5.94 -4.53 -5.95
C LEU A 23 5.74 -6.04 -5.76
N THR A 24 6.68 -6.65 -5.06
CA THR A 24 6.58 -8.05 -4.61
C THR A 24 5.46 -8.21 -3.58
N GLU A 25 5.05 -9.46 -3.33
CA GLU A 25 4.08 -9.76 -2.27
C GLU A 25 4.50 -9.18 -0.91
N ARG A 26 5.78 -9.29 -0.56
CA ARG A 26 6.28 -8.79 0.71
C ARG A 26 6.28 -7.26 0.78
N GLU A 27 6.64 -6.60 -0.30
CA GLU A 27 6.58 -5.14 -0.39
C GLU A 27 5.14 -4.63 -0.30
N ARG A 28 4.18 -5.34 -0.92
CA ARG A 28 2.74 -5.06 -0.79
C ARG A 28 2.26 -5.16 0.67
N GLU A 29 2.67 -6.21 1.40
CA GLU A 29 2.35 -6.34 2.83
C GLU A 29 2.90 -5.16 3.64
N ILE A 30 4.13 -4.72 3.37
CA ILE A 30 4.75 -3.57 4.04
C ILE A 30 3.96 -2.28 3.75
N VAL A 31 3.62 -2.00 2.49
CA VAL A 31 2.82 -0.83 2.12
C VAL A 31 1.46 -0.87 2.82
N TYR A 32 0.79 -2.03 2.85
CA TYR A 32 -0.49 -2.18 3.55
C TYR A 32 -0.38 -1.83 5.04
N CYS A 33 0.61 -2.40 5.75
CA CYS A 33 0.81 -2.13 7.17
C CYS A 33 1.18 -0.67 7.44
N LEU A 34 2.01 -0.06 6.58
CA LEU A 34 2.34 1.37 6.64
C LEU A 34 1.08 2.23 6.49
N SER A 35 0.26 1.97 5.46
CA SER A 35 -0.94 2.75 5.17
C SER A 35 -2.04 2.55 6.21
N LYS A 36 -2.24 1.32 6.70
CA LYS A 36 -3.31 1.01 7.66
C LYS A 36 -2.99 1.48 9.08
N HIS A 37 -1.74 1.33 9.49
CA HIS A 37 -1.38 1.45 10.91
C HIS A 37 -0.29 2.47 11.21
N GLY A 38 0.43 2.98 10.20
CA GLY A 38 1.54 3.92 10.43
C GLY A 38 2.68 3.32 11.25
N TYR A 39 2.90 2.01 11.15
CA TYR A 39 3.92 1.33 11.95
C TYR A 39 5.33 1.85 11.67
N SER A 40 6.13 1.95 12.74
CA SER A 40 7.58 2.18 12.62
C SER A 40 8.27 0.96 12.01
N ASN A 41 9.48 1.14 11.49
CA ASN A 41 10.27 0.04 10.92
C ASN A 41 10.49 -1.11 11.91
N LYS A 42 10.68 -0.79 13.19
CA LYS A 42 10.83 -1.79 14.26
C LYS A 42 9.54 -2.58 14.46
N ARG A 43 8.39 -1.91 14.51
CA ARG A 43 7.08 -2.58 14.70
C ARG A 43 6.70 -3.42 13.47
N LEU A 44 6.96 -2.92 12.26
CA LEU A 44 6.84 -3.69 11.03
C LEU A 44 7.70 -4.95 11.09
N GLY A 45 8.95 -4.85 11.54
CA GLY A 45 9.83 -5.99 11.65
C GLY A 45 9.26 -7.08 12.56
N ASN A 46 8.77 -6.69 13.74
CA ASN A 46 8.12 -7.61 14.67
C ASN A 46 6.86 -8.25 14.07
N GLU A 47 5.98 -7.47 13.47
CA GLU A 47 4.72 -7.94 12.88
C GLU A 47 4.96 -8.93 11.73
N LEU A 48 5.99 -8.65 10.94
CA LEU A 48 6.31 -9.38 9.72
C LEU A 48 7.28 -10.54 9.98
N GLY A 49 7.88 -10.65 11.17
CA GLY A 49 8.88 -11.68 11.48
C GLY A 49 10.22 -11.46 10.76
N ILE A 50 10.62 -10.19 10.57
CA ILE A 50 11.90 -9.80 9.94
C ILE A 50 12.61 -8.71 10.74
N THR A 51 13.90 -8.52 10.51
CA THR A 51 14.65 -7.48 11.24
C THR A 51 14.26 -6.07 10.78
N GLU A 52 14.41 -5.07 11.65
CA GLU A 52 14.22 -3.65 11.29
C GLU A 52 15.10 -3.25 10.08
N LYS A 53 16.32 -3.78 10.00
CA LYS A 53 17.23 -3.56 8.86
C LYS A 53 16.64 -4.11 7.56
N THR A 54 16.05 -5.31 7.61
CA THR A 54 15.36 -5.90 6.46
C THR A 54 14.15 -5.05 6.03
N VAL A 55 13.39 -4.50 6.98
CA VAL A 55 12.29 -3.57 6.67
C VAL A 55 12.81 -2.31 5.97
N LYS A 56 13.88 -1.69 6.47
CA LYS A 56 14.52 -0.53 5.83
C LYS A 56 14.92 -0.83 4.38
N ASN A 57 15.51 -1.99 4.14
CA ASN A 57 15.91 -2.42 2.79
C ASN A 57 14.69 -2.58 1.86
N HIS A 58 13.59 -3.15 2.36
CA HIS A 58 12.35 -3.23 1.58
C HIS A 58 11.77 -1.84 1.29
N ILE A 59 11.73 -0.94 2.27
CA ILE A 59 11.22 0.43 2.08
C ILE A 59 12.04 1.18 1.03
N ALA A 60 13.38 1.04 1.05
CA ALA A 60 14.25 1.64 0.04
C ALA A 60 13.93 1.13 -1.37
N LYS A 61 13.75 -0.19 -1.54
CA LYS A 61 13.33 -0.80 -2.81
C LYS A 61 11.94 -0.36 -3.26
N ILE A 62 10.99 -0.23 -2.32
CA ILE A 62 9.65 0.28 -2.62
C ILE A 62 9.76 1.71 -3.14
N GLN A 63 10.50 2.58 -2.44
CA GLN A 63 10.74 3.97 -2.85
C GLN A 63 11.40 4.07 -4.22
N GLU A 64 12.37 3.21 -4.51
CA GLU A 64 13.00 3.12 -5.84
C GLU A 64 11.97 2.76 -6.93
N LYS A 65 11.18 1.70 -6.71
CA LYS A 65 10.16 1.24 -7.66
C LYS A 65 9.02 2.25 -7.87
N THR A 66 8.64 2.96 -6.81
CA THR A 66 7.55 3.95 -6.87
C THR A 66 8.06 5.34 -7.21
N LYS A 67 9.38 5.56 -7.23
CA LYS A 67 10.03 6.87 -7.33
C LYS A 67 9.66 7.84 -6.20
N ALA A 68 9.24 7.32 -5.04
CA ALA A 68 8.95 8.15 -3.89
C ALA A 68 10.26 8.55 -3.19
N SER A 69 10.43 9.83 -2.91
CA SER A 69 11.59 10.37 -2.18
C SER A 69 11.55 10.07 -0.68
N SER A 70 10.38 9.70 -0.15
CA SER A 70 10.21 9.40 1.28
C SER A 70 9.03 8.47 1.52
N THR A 71 8.98 7.86 2.72
CA THR A 71 7.82 7.04 3.14
C THR A 71 6.57 7.90 3.26
N ARG A 72 6.71 9.19 3.61
CA ARG A 72 5.56 10.12 3.66
C ARG A 72 4.99 10.36 2.27
N GLU A 73 5.85 10.57 1.27
CA GLU A 73 5.42 10.71 -0.12
C GLU A 73 4.79 9.40 -0.63
N LEU A 74 5.40 8.25 -0.36
CA LEU A 74 4.82 6.94 -0.68
C LEU A 74 3.39 6.80 -0.12
N LEU A 75 3.17 7.17 1.13
CA LEU A 75 1.84 7.15 1.74
C LEU A 75 0.86 8.14 1.07
N SER A 76 1.34 9.33 0.70
CA SER A 76 0.56 10.31 -0.05
C SER A 76 0.13 9.76 -1.42
N MET A 77 1.01 9.05 -2.12
CA MET A 77 0.68 8.40 -3.40
C MET A 77 -0.43 7.37 -3.25
N VAL A 78 -0.38 6.55 -2.19
CA VAL A 78 -1.44 5.57 -1.89
C VAL A 78 -2.77 6.28 -1.63
N VAL A 79 -2.77 7.36 -0.83
CA VAL A 79 -3.97 8.19 -0.59
C VAL A 79 -4.49 8.82 -1.89
N GLY A 80 -3.61 9.31 -2.76
CA GLY A 80 -4.01 9.83 -4.08
C GLY A 80 -4.73 8.76 -4.91
N GLN A 81 -4.28 7.51 -4.84
CA GLN A 81 -4.92 6.40 -5.53
C GLN A 81 -6.31 6.06 -4.95
N PHE A 82 -6.52 6.19 -3.63
CA PHE A 82 -7.86 6.09 -3.04
C PHE A 82 -8.84 7.07 -3.67
N ILE A 83 -8.43 8.34 -3.80
CA ILE A 83 -9.29 9.39 -4.34
C ILE A 83 -9.68 9.08 -5.79
N VAL A 84 -8.72 8.67 -6.62
CA VAL A 84 -8.98 8.29 -8.02
C VAL A 84 -9.90 7.07 -8.11
N HIS A 85 -9.67 6.07 -7.26
CA HIS A 85 -10.47 4.84 -7.24
C HIS A 85 -11.94 5.14 -6.89
N TYR A 86 -12.20 5.88 -5.80
CA TYR A 86 -13.57 6.24 -5.39
C TYR A 86 -14.28 7.11 -6.42
N ARG A 87 -13.59 8.08 -7.04
CA ARG A 87 -14.17 8.89 -8.11
C ARG A 87 -14.61 8.03 -9.29
N THR A 88 -13.75 7.11 -9.72
CA THR A 88 -14.06 6.21 -10.84
C THR A 88 -15.24 5.29 -10.54
N MET A 89 -15.35 4.80 -9.30
CA MET A 89 -16.50 3.98 -8.87
C MET A 89 -17.80 4.79 -8.85
N ALA A 90 -17.76 6.00 -8.32
CA ALA A 90 -18.92 6.91 -8.29
C ALA A 90 -19.39 7.24 -9.72
N ASP A 91 -18.46 7.56 -10.62
CA ASP A 91 -18.76 7.85 -12.03
C ASP A 91 -19.40 6.65 -12.74
N LYS A 92 -18.92 5.42 -12.47
CA LYS A 92 -19.52 4.19 -13.02
C LYS A 92 -20.91 3.93 -12.45
N ALA A 93 -21.11 4.11 -11.15
CA ALA A 93 -22.41 3.92 -10.51
C ALA A 93 -23.46 4.89 -11.07
N MET A 94 -23.09 6.16 -11.28
CA MET A 94 -23.96 7.16 -11.92
C MET A 94 -24.33 6.79 -13.36
N LYS A 95 -23.38 6.27 -14.16
CA LYS A 95 -23.65 5.86 -15.55
C LYS A 95 -24.54 4.62 -15.67
N LEU A 96 -24.59 3.77 -14.65
CA LEU A 96 -25.47 2.59 -14.61
C LEU A 96 -26.87 2.91 -14.07
N ALA A 97 -27.04 4.06 -13.43
CA ALA A 97 -28.30 4.52 -12.85
C ALA A 97 -29.14 5.40 -13.82
N LEU A 98 -28.63 5.66 -15.02
CA LEU A 98 -29.28 6.37 -16.13
C LEU A 98 -29.55 5.38 -17.27
#